data_AF-A0A9P8AQ27-F1
#
_entry.id   AF-A0A9P8AQ27-F1
#
_cell.length_a   1.000
_cell.length_b   1.000
_cell.length_c   1.000
_cell.angle_alpha   90.00
_cell.angle_beta   90.00
_cell.angle_gamma   90.00
#
_symmetry.space_group_name_H-M   'P 1'
#
loop_
_entity.id
_entity.type
_entity.pdbx_description
1 polymer ?
#
loop_
_entity_poly.entity_id
_entity_poly.type
_entity_poly.pdbx_seq_one_letter_code
_entity_poly.pdbx_strand_id
1 'polypeptide(L)'
;KSNLKGLDISGSEEHLIAKLFADNTATFLYEEDFKELKKILDNWCIASGAYFNVKKTQIIPISSKEFCLRVANKWKSKTEFRQISDNIQIIKE
;
A
#
# COMPACT_ATOMS: atom_id res chain seq x y z
N LYS A 1 -9.43 -15.65 -1.38
CA LYS A 1 -8.42 -15.70 -0.29
C LYS A 1 -7.13 -15.09 -0.83
N SER A 2 -6.51 -14.19 -0.08
CA SER A 2 -5.19 -13.61 -0.41
C SER A 2 -4.17 -14.06 0.63
N ASN A 3 -2.88 -13.91 0.29
CA ASN A 3 -1.74 -14.15 1.18
C ASN A 3 -1.16 -12.85 1.74
N LEU A 4 -1.93 -11.75 1.72
CA LEU A 4 -1.53 -10.48 2.33
C LEU A 4 -1.32 -10.69 3.82
N LYS A 5 -0.13 -10.35 4.32
CA LYS A 5 0.24 -10.58 5.73
C LYS A 5 -0.44 -9.59 6.68
N GLY A 6 -0.57 -8.33 6.29
CA GLY A 6 -1.13 -7.28 7.14
C GLY A 6 -0.16 -6.76 8.21
N LEU A 7 -0.68 -6.03 9.19
CA LEU A 7 0.05 -5.57 10.37
C LEU A 7 -0.28 -6.43 11.58
N ASP A 8 0.74 -6.87 12.30
CA ASP A 8 0.59 -7.59 13.56
C ASP A 8 0.14 -6.64 14.68
N ILE A 9 -0.97 -6.97 15.33
CA ILE A 9 -1.46 -6.24 16.50
C ILE A 9 -1.07 -7.03 17.75
N SER A 10 -0.26 -6.41 18.62
CA SER A 10 0.14 -7.03 19.89
C SER A 10 -1.09 -7.42 20.71
N GLY A 11 -1.21 -8.70 21.07
CA GLY A 11 -2.33 -9.24 21.83
C GLY A 11 -3.53 -9.71 20.99
N SER A 12 -3.42 -9.71 19.67
CA SER A 12 -4.42 -10.25 18.74
C SER A 12 -3.81 -11.39 17.92
N GLU A 13 -4.59 -12.45 17.65
CA GLU A 13 -4.22 -13.49 16.68
C GLU A 13 -4.54 -13.07 15.23
N GLU A 14 -5.30 -11.99 15.06
CA GLU A 14 -5.67 -11.44 13.75
C GLU A 14 -4.71 -10.35 13.29
N HIS A 15 -4.41 -10.35 11.99
CA HIS A 15 -3.63 -9.32 11.33
C HIS A 15 -4.54 -8.22 10.74
N LEU A 16 -4.16 -6.96 10.95
CA LEU A 16 -4.85 -5.84 10.33
C LEU A 16 -4.40 -5.68 8.88
N ILE A 17 -5.25 -6.06 7.93
CA ILE A 17 -4.95 -5.93 6.49
C ILE A 17 -5.51 -4.62 5.94
N ALA A 18 -6.73 -4.26 6.31
CA ALA A 18 -7.40 -3.07 5.81
C ALA A 18 -8.28 -2.41 6.87
N LYS A 19 -8.35 -1.09 6.80
CA LYS A 19 -9.28 -0.26 7.55
C LYS A 19 -10.11 0.54 6.55
N LEU A 20 -11.42 0.31 6.59
CA LEU A 20 -12.40 0.97 5.72
C LEU A 20 -13.16 1.98 6.56
N PHE A 21 -13.17 3.24 6.13
CA PHE A 21 -13.96 4.28 6.76
C PHE A 21 -14.57 5.19 5.71
N ALA A 22 -15.89 5.08 5.54
CA ALA A 22 -16.64 5.75 4.47
C ALA A 22 -16.02 5.46 3.09
N ASP A 23 -15.58 6.50 2.39
CA ASP A 23 -14.93 6.45 1.08
C ASP A 23 -13.41 6.22 1.17
N ASN A 24 -12.82 6.30 2.36
CA ASN A 24 -11.40 6.14 2.58
C ASN A 24 -11.05 4.70 2.95
N THR A 25 -10.02 4.18 2.28
CA THR A 25 -9.47 2.85 2.55
C THR A 25 -7.99 2.99 2.86
N ALA A 26 -7.57 2.43 3.99
CA ALA A 26 -6.17 2.22 4.30
C ALA A 26 -5.87 0.73 4.30
N THR A 27 -4.76 0.33 3.67
CA THR A 27 -4.28 -1.05 3.69
C THR A 27 -2.90 -1.11 4.32
N PHE A 28 -2.68 -2.08 5.20
CA PHE A 28 -1.41 -2.34 5.86
C PHE A 28 -0.77 -3.56 5.23
N LEU A 29 0.48 -3.44 4.82
CA LEU A 29 1.15 -4.43 3.98
C LEU A 29 2.62 -4.54 4.35
N TYR A 30 3.18 -5.71 4.12
CA TYR A 30 4.63 -5.86 3.98
C TYR A 30 5.09 -5.34 2.61
N GLU A 31 6.38 -4.99 2.49
CA GLU A 31 6.95 -4.41 1.26
C GLU A 31 6.73 -5.33 0.04
N GLU A 32 6.83 -6.64 0.23
CA GLU A 32 6.66 -7.67 -0.80
C GLU A 32 5.21 -7.88 -1.25
N ASP A 33 4.22 -7.56 -0.40
CA ASP A 33 2.80 -7.90 -0.62
C ASP A 33 2.10 -6.93 -1.57
N PHE A 34 2.73 -5.80 -1.87
CA PHE A 34 2.14 -4.75 -2.71
C PHE A 34 1.74 -5.26 -4.11
N LYS A 35 2.53 -6.19 -4.69
CA LYS A 35 2.22 -6.78 -6.00
C LYS A 35 0.93 -7.61 -5.95
N GLU A 36 0.69 -8.33 -4.86
CA GLU A 36 -0.54 -9.10 -4.69
C GLU A 36 -1.74 -8.19 -4.46
N LEU A 37 -1.59 -7.13 -3.65
CA LEU A 37 -2.64 -6.13 -3.49
C LEU A 37 -3.04 -5.52 -4.84
N LYS A 38 -2.05 -5.16 -5.68
CA LYS A 38 -2.34 -4.58 -7.00
C LYS A 38 -3.17 -5.52 -7.87
N LYS A 39 -2.85 -6.83 -7.88
CA LYS A 39 -3.64 -7.83 -8.60
C LYS A 39 -5.08 -7.94 -8.09
N ILE A 40 -5.27 -7.86 -6.78
CA ILE A 40 -6.61 -7.89 -6.16
C ILE A 40 -7.41 -6.66 -6.58
N LEU A 41 -6.80 -5.47 -6.50
CA LEU A 41 -7.43 -4.21 -6.90
C LEU A 41 -7.78 -4.19 -8.40
N ASP A 42 -6.87 -4.66 -9.26
CA ASP A 42 -7.11 -4.71 -10.71
C ASP A 42 -8.30 -5.62 -11.04
N ASN A 43 -8.38 -6.81 -10.42
CA ASN A 43 -9.51 -7.71 -10.59
C ASN A 43 -10.81 -7.10 -10.07
N TRP A 44 -10.77 -6.43 -8.92
CA TRP A 44 -11.92 -5.76 -8.35
C TRP A 44 -12.41 -4.61 -9.24
N CYS A 45 -11.50 -3.81 -9.82
CA CYS A 45 -11.83 -2.76 -10.78
C CYS A 45 -12.50 -3.32 -12.03
N ILE A 46 -12.01 -4.44 -12.57
CA ILE A 46 -12.64 -5.11 -13.72
C ILE A 46 -14.06 -5.57 -13.38
N ALA A 47 -14.25 -6.19 -12.22
CA ALA A 47 -15.55 -6.73 -11.82
C ALA A 47 -16.58 -5.65 -11.43
N SER A 48 -16.13 -4.59 -10.77
CA SER A 48 -17.00 -3.50 -10.28
C SER A 48 -17.22 -2.37 -11.28
N GLY A 49 -16.36 -2.27 -12.30
CA GLY A 49 -16.30 -1.10 -13.19
C GLY A 49 -15.72 0.16 -12.53
N ALA A 50 -15.27 0.07 -11.27
CA ALA A 50 -14.68 1.20 -10.56
C ALA A 50 -13.23 1.46 -11.01
N TYR A 51 -12.78 2.71 -10.91
CA TYR A 51 -11.42 3.11 -11.23
C TYR A 51 -10.59 3.33 -9.95
N PHE A 52 -9.52 2.56 -9.77
CA PHE A 52 -8.58 2.76 -8.67
C PHE A 52 -7.71 4.00 -8.94
N ASN A 53 -7.93 5.05 -8.14
CA ASN A 53 -7.24 6.32 -8.31
C ASN A 53 -5.84 6.31 -7.66
N VAL A 54 -4.87 5.83 -8.43
CA VAL A 54 -3.46 5.80 -8.01
C VAL A 54 -2.94 7.18 -7.64
N LYS A 55 -3.40 8.25 -8.30
CA LYS A 55 -2.97 9.64 -8.00
C LYS A 55 -3.40 10.12 -6.62
N LYS A 56 -4.46 9.54 -6.04
CA LYS A 56 -4.91 9.83 -4.67
C LYS A 56 -4.31 8.87 -3.63
N THR A 57 -3.57 7.85 -4.07
CA THR A 57 -2.98 6.85 -3.17
C THR A 57 -1.74 7.42 -2.51
N GLN A 58 -1.66 7.29 -1.19
CA GLN A 58 -0.50 7.68 -0.41
C GLN A 58 0.12 6.43 0.22
N ILE A 59 1.45 6.42 0.32
CA ILE A 59 2.19 5.33 0.94
C ILE A 59 2.96 5.90 2.12
N ILE A 60 2.65 5.40 3.30
CA ILE A 60 3.25 5.81 4.55
C ILE A 60 4.08 4.62 5.05
N PRO A 61 5.42 4.68 5.00
CA PRO A 61 6.23 3.62 5.58
C PRO A 61 6.12 3.65 7.10
N ILE A 62 5.77 2.51 7.71
CA ILE A 62 5.62 2.35 9.15
C ILE A 62 6.63 1.30 9.61
N SER A 63 7.83 1.74 10.01
CA SER A 63 8.88 0.85 10.54
C SER A 63 10.01 1.68 11.17
N SER A 64 11.20 1.10 11.31
CA SER A 64 12.38 1.80 11.80
C SER A 64 12.76 3.00 10.91
N LYS A 65 13.48 3.97 11.48
CA LYS A 65 13.95 5.14 10.75
C LYS A 65 14.79 4.75 9.52
N GLU A 66 15.62 3.74 9.64
CA GLU A 66 16.45 3.20 8.56
C GLU A 66 15.58 2.63 7.44
N PHE A 67 14.52 1.90 7.78
CA PHE A 67 13.56 1.40 6.81
C PHE A 67 12.84 2.55 6.10
N CYS A 68 12.32 3.53 6.85
CA CYS A 68 11.63 4.69 6.28
C CYS A 68 12.55 5.48 5.33
N LEU A 69 13.82 5.67 5.71
CA LEU A 69 14.83 6.30 4.85
C LEU A 69 15.14 5.47 3.61
N ARG A 70 15.28 4.15 3.75
CA ARG A 70 15.52 3.23 2.63
C ARG A 70 14.37 3.26 1.63
N VAL A 71 13.13 3.20 2.11
CA VAL A 71 11.93 3.34 1.29
C VAL A 71 11.93 4.72 0.63
N ALA A 72 12.07 5.81 1.37
CA ALA A 72 12.11 7.15 0.77
C ALA A 72 13.19 7.29 -0.33
N ASN A 73 14.37 6.69 -0.16
CA ASN A 73 15.46 6.74 -1.14
C ASN A 73 15.21 5.85 -2.36
N LYS A 74 14.73 4.62 -2.16
CA LYS A 74 14.37 3.68 -3.24
C LYS A 74 13.27 4.25 -4.13
N TRP A 75 12.36 5.03 -3.56
CA TRP A 75 11.27 5.66 -4.29
C TRP A 75 11.72 6.91 -5.06
N LYS A 76 12.73 7.64 -4.55
CA LYS A 76 13.37 8.72 -5.31
C LYS A 76 14.19 8.23 -6.50
N SER A 77 14.76 7.02 -6.42
CA SER A 77 15.69 6.50 -7.44
C SER A 77 15.03 5.62 -8.52
N LYS A 78 13.86 5.01 -8.26
CA LYS A 78 13.19 4.15 -9.24
C LYS A 78 12.30 4.92 -10.22
N THR A 79 12.86 5.22 -11.38
CA THR A 79 12.15 5.50 -12.64
C THR A 79 11.34 4.29 -13.16
N GLU A 80 11.55 3.09 -12.62
CA GLU A 80 10.89 1.83 -13.05
C GLU A 80 9.52 1.55 -12.41
N PHE A 81 9.10 2.31 -11.39
CA PHE A 81 7.72 2.23 -10.87
C PHE A 81 6.74 3.15 -11.61
N ARG A 82 7.11 3.66 -12.80
CA ARG A 82 6.30 4.51 -13.68
C ARG A 82 4.97 3.91 -14.16
N GLN A 83 4.60 2.69 -13.74
CA GLN A 83 3.25 2.17 -13.96
C GLN A 83 2.29 2.38 -12.78
N ILE A 84 2.75 3.03 -11.71
CA ILE A 84 1.93 3.46 -10.58
C ILE A 84 2.25 4.94 -10.38
N SER A 85 1.47 5.75 -11.10
CA SER A 85 1.60 7.18 -11.41
C SER A 85 2.50 8.03 -10.51
N ASP A 86 3.24 8.94 -11.15
CA ASP A 86 4.23 9.91 -10.63
C ASP A 86 3.78 10.87 -9.49
N ASN A 87 2.64 10.65 -8.84
CA ASN A 87 2.02 11.59 -7.90
C ASN A 87 1.83 11.05 -6.46
N ILE A 88 2.52 9.97 -6.08
CA ILE A 88 2.46 9.45 -4.69
C ILE A 88 3.26 10.39 -3.79
N GLN A 89 2.56 11.08 -2.87
CA GLN A 89 3.19 11.89 -1.83
C GLN A 89 3.59 11.00 -0.65
N ILE A 90 4.87 11.04 -0.27
CA ILE A 90 5.36 10.45 0.97
C ILE A 90 5.30 11.56 2.03
N ILE A 91 4.41 11.39 3.01
CA ILE A 91 4.39 12.27 4.18
C ILE A 91 5.51 11.81 5.12
N LYS A 92 6.39 12.74 5.50
CA LYS A 92 7.32 12.55 6.62
C LYS A 92 6.67 13.16 7.86
N GLU A 93 6.50 12.35 8.91
CA GLU A 93 6.39 12.87 10.28
C GLU A 93 7.77 13.28 10.80
#